data_AF-A0A0M9XVU1-F1
#
_entry.id   AF-A0A0M9XVU1-F1
#
_cell.length_a   1.000
_cell.length_b   1.000
_cell.length_c   1.000
_cell.angle_alpha   90.00
_cell.angle_beta   90.00
_cell.angle_gamma   90.00
#
_symmetry.space_group_name_H-M   'P 1'
#
loop_
_entity.id
_entity.type
_entity.pdbx_description
1 polymer ?
#
loop_
_entity_poly.entity_id
_entity_poly.type
_entity_poly.pdbx_seq_one_letter_code
_entity_poly.pdbx_strand_id
1 'polypeptide(L)'
;MAKEHFAVHPEKLRSLSEAFTRTGARLEEQLTVFASKAENVDDAFGVLSESTEALQKYVEMVQATVVSLQPLRRQLAGYVGGLNHSAAAYEHAEARHASAFQGT
;
A
#
# COMPACT_ATOMS: atom_id res chain seq x y z
N MET A 1 23.75 23.20 -24.96
CA MET A 1 23.72 22.35 -23.76
C MET A 1 22.48 22.72 -22.96
N ALA A 2 21.35 22.06 -23.22
CA ALA A 2 20.13 22.29 -22.45
C ALA A 2 20.39 21.76 -21.04
N LYS A 3 20.36 22.64 -20.03
CA LYS A 3 20.15 22.19 -18.65
C LYS A 3 18.79 21.52 -18.66
N GLU A 4 18.78 20.19 -18.71
CA GLU A 4 17.63 19.43 -18.24
C GLU A 4 17.50 19.81 -16.76
N HIS A 5 16.72 20.85 -16.49
CA HIS A 5 16.25 21.10 -15.15
C HIS A 5 15.50 19.82 -14.78
N PHE A 6 16.10 19.01 -13.90
CA PHE A 6 15.36 18.06 -13.08
C PHE A 6 14.38 18.91 -12.24
N ALA A 7 13.31 19.37 -12.88
CA ALA A 7 12.18 19.98 -12.22
C ALA A 7 11.50 18.82 -11.50
N VAL A 8 11.96 18.56 -10.28
CA VAL A 8 11.24 17.64 -9.43
C VAL A 8 9.96 18.35 -9.03
N HIS A 9 8.86 17.62 -9.19
CA HIS A 9 7.50 18.08 -9.02
C HIS A 9 6.94 17.49 -7.73
N PRO A 10 7.08 18.16 -6.57
CA PRO A 10 6.59 17.64 -5.29
C PRO A 10 5.11 17.27 -5.33
N GLU A 11 4.32 17.99 -6.13
CA GLU A 11 2.91 17.71 -6.38
C GLU A 11 2.68 16.35 -7.06
N LYS A 12 3.55 15.95 -7.99
CA LYS A 12 3.46 14.63 -8.64
C LYS A 12 3.85 13.52 -7.67
N LEU A 13 4.85 13.77 -6.81
CA LEU A 13 5.24 12.81 -5.75
C LEU A 13 4.10 12.62 -4.74
N ARG A 14 3.40 13.70 -4.35
CA ARG A 14 2.20 13.62 -3.51
C ARG A 14 1.06 12.86 -4.18
N SER A 15 0.77 13.17 -5.44
CA SER A 15 -0.29 12.48 -6.19
C SER A 15 -0.03 10.98 -6.29
N LEU A 16 1.22 10.58 -6.51
CA LEU A 16 1.63 9.17 -6.52
C LEU A 16 1.50 8.54 -5.13
N SER A 17 1.91 9.26 -4.08
CA SER A 17 1.75 8.84 -2.69
C SER A 17 0.28 8.56 -2.34
N GLU A 18 -0.62 9.48 -2.68
CA GLU A 18 -2.06 9.31 -2.49
C GLU A 18 -2.62 8.10 -3.27
N ALA A 19 -2.15 7.87 -4.50
CA ALA A 19 -2.55 6.73 -5.29
C ALA A 19 -2.12 5.40 -4.63
N PHE A 20 -0.91 5.34 -4.07
CA PHE A 20 -0.44 4.18 -3.32
C PHE A 20 -1.20 4.00 -2.00
N THR A 21 -1.55 5.07 -1.29
CA THR A 21 -2.41 5.01 -0.10
C THR A 21 -3.78 4.42 -0.44
N ARG A 22 -4.46 4.92 -1.48
CA ARG A 22 -5.76 4.39 -1.92
C ARG A 22 -5.67 2.93 -2.33
N THR A 23 -4.63 2.56 -3.07
CA THR A 23 -4.41 1.18 -3.50
C THR A 23 -4.14 0.24 -2.33
N GLY A 24 -3.32 0.68 -1.36
CA GLY A 24 -3.06 -0.07 -0.13
C GLY A 24 -4.31 -0.28 0.72
N ALA A 25 -5.15 0.75 0.87
CA ALA A 25 -6.42 0.65 1.58
C ALA A 25 -7.39 -0.33 0.89
N ARG A 26 -7.51 -0.25 -0.44
CA ARG A 26 -8.33 -1.19 -1.22
C ARG A 26 -7.84 -2.64 -1.09
N LEU A 27 -6.52 -2.85 -1.12
CA LEU A 27 -5.94 -4.19 -0.91
C LEU A 27 -6.29 -4.73 0.49
N GLU A 28 -6.22 -3.90 1.53
CA GLU A 28 -6.59 -4.28 2.90
C GLU A 28 -8.07 -4.64 3.03
N GLU A 29 -8.96 -3.85 2.43
CA GLU A 29 -10.39 -4.16 2.38
C GLU A 29 -10.64 -5.52 1.69
N GLN A 30 -10.03 -5.74 0.53
CA GLN A 30 -10.16 -6.99 -0.22
C GLN A 30 -9.62 -8.19 0.57
N LEU A 31 -8.50 -8.03 1.26
CA LEU A 31 -7.93 -9.07 2.13
C LEU A 31 -8.84 -9.40 3.31
N THR A 32 -9.44 -8.38 3.93
CA THR A 32 -10.38 -8.54 5.05
C THR A 32 -11.63 -9.30 4.61
N VAL A 33 -12.22 -8.90 3.48
CA VAL A 33 -13.39 -9.59 2.89
C VAL A 33 -13.05 -11.02 2.47
N PHE A 34 -11.85 -11.25 1.93
CA PHE A 34 -11.40 -12.59 1.55
C PHE A 34 -11.22 -13.49 2.77
N ALA A 35 -10.58 -12.98 3.83
CA ALA A 35 -10.42 -13.70 5.10
C ALA A 35 -11.76 -14.02 5.76
N SER A 36 -12.68 -13.06 5.84
CA SER A 36 -14.00 -13.25 6.47
C SER A 36 -14.84 -14.27 5.73
N LYS A 37 -14.70 -14.39 4.41
CA LYS A 37 -15.42 -15.41 3.64
C LYS A 37 -14.96 -16.82 3.95
N ALA A 38 -13.69 -17.04 4.30
CA ALA A 38 -13.21 -18.37 4.71
C ALA A 38 -13.79 -18.81 6.05
N GLU A 39 -13.94 -17.90 7.01
CA GLU A 39 -14.57 -18.17 8.31
C GLU A 39 -16.06 -18.54 8.16
N ASN A 40 -16.76 -17.98 7.17
CA ASN A 40 -18.17 -18.32 6.90
C ASN A 40 -18.37 -19.67 6.17
N VAL A 41 -17.30 -20.33 5.70
CA VAL A 41 -17.43 -21.66 5.08
C VAL A 41 -17.59 -22.75 6.14
N ASP A 42 -17.06 -22.56 7.34
CA ASP A 42 -17.25 -23.47 8.49
C ASP A 42 -18.73 -23.59 8.88
N ASP A 43 -19.48 -22.50 8.86
CA ASP A 43 -20.92 -22.49 9.17
C ASP A 43 -21.79 -23.13 8.07
N ALA A 44 -21.32 -23.12 6.81
CA ALA A 44 -22.07 -23.62 5.66
C ALA A 44 -21.90 -25.14 5.44
N PHE A 45 -20.78 -25.72 5.88
CA PHE A 45 -20.49 -27.15 5.74
C PHE A 45 -20.80 -27.91 7.03
N GLY A 46 -22.09 -28.08 7.31
CA GLY A 46 -22.57 -28.96 8.38
C GLY A 46 -22.07 -30.40 8.23
N VAL A 47 -21.10 -30.77 9.06
CA VAL A 47 -20.69 -32.13 9.47
C VAL A 47 -20.76 -33.21 8.39
N LEU A 48 -19.81 -33.21 7.46
CA LEU A 48 -19.43 -34.41 6.69
C LEU A 48 -17.92 -34.60 6.80
N SER A 49 -17.47 -35.72 7.38
CA SER A 49 -16.08 -35.91 7.83
C SER A 49 -15.03 -35.96 6.71
N GLU A 50 -15.43 -36.14 5.45
CA GLU A 50 -14.54 -35.99 4.28
C GLU A 50 -14.46 -34.52 3.81
N SER A 51 -15.50 -33.73 4.09
CA SER A 51 -15.54 -32.30 3.78
C SER A 51 -14.66 -31.48 4.73
N THR A 52 -14.40 -31.98 5.95
CA THR A 52 -13.62 -31.26 6.97
C THR A 52 -12.13 -31.13 6.63
N GLU A 53 -11.48 -32.13 6.02
CA GLU A 53 -10.05 -32.01 5.65
C GLU A 53 -9.85 -31.09 4.44
N ALA A 54 -10.73 -31.19 3.44
CA ALA A 54 -10.72 -30.29 2.29
C ALA A 54 -11.04 -28.85 2.69
N LEU A 55 -11.98 -28.66 3.61
CA LEU A 55 -12.32 -27.36 4.20
C LEU A 55 -11.15 -26.78 5.00
N GLN A 56 -10.53 -27.59 5.86
CA GLN A 56 -9.35 -27.19 6.63
C GLN A 56 -8.21 -26.71 5.71
N LYS A 57 -7.90 -27.47 4.65
CA LYS A 57 -6.90 -27.07 3.64
C LYS A 57 -7.29 -25.78 2.91
N TYR A 58 -8.58 -25.58 2.62
CA TYR A 58 -9.07 -24.35 2.01
C TYR A 58 -8.88 -23.15 2.94
N VAL A 59 -9.26 -23.28 4.23
CA VAL A 59 -9.08 -22.24 5.24
C VAL A 59 -7.59 -21.90 5.41
N GLU A 60 -6.73 -22.91 5.52
CA GLU A 60 -5.28 -22.73 5.60
C GLU A 60 -4.70 -22.01 4.39
N MET A 61 -5.13 -22.37 3.17
CA MET A 61 -4.71 -21.70 1.94
C MET A 61 -5.17 -20.24 1.91
N VAL A 62 -6.39 -19.94 2.35
CA VAL A 62 -6.91 -18.56 2.44
C VAL A 62 -6.08 -17.75 3.43
N GLN A 63 -5.85 -18.27 4.63
CA GLN A 63 -5.04 -17.60 5.64
C GLN A 63 -3.60 -17.37 5.16
N ALA A 64 -2.97 -18.38 4.55
CA ALA A 64 -1.63 -18.26 3.98
C ALA A 64 -1.56 -17.20 2.87
N THR A 65 -2.59 -17.14 2.02
CA THR A 65 -2.70 -16.11 0.97
C THR A 65 -2.78 -14.71 1.59
N VAL A 66 -3.63 -14.51 2.59
CA VAL A 66 -3.74 -13.23 3.33
C VAL A 66 -2.39 -12.83 3.93
N VAL A 67 -1.72 -13.76 4.60
CA VAL A 67 -0.39 -13.53 5.20
C VAL A 67 0.65 -13.16 4.13
N SER A 68 0.68 -13.88 2.99
CA SER A 68 1.62 -13.62 1.90
C SER A 68 1.44 -12.25 1.23
N LEU A 69 0.25 -11.67 1.32
CA LEU A 69 -0.07 -10.34 0.76
C LEU A 69 0.17 -9.19 1.75
N GLN A 70 0.33 -9.46 3.06
CA GLN A 70 0.70 -8.44 4.04
C GLN A 70 2.05 -7.74 3.76
N PRO A 71 3.12 -8.43 3.31
CA PRO A 71 4.35 -7.79 2.85
C PRO A 71 4.12 -6.73 1.77
N LEU A 72 3.26 -6.99 0.78
CA LEU A 72 2.96 -6.03 -0.28
C LEU A 72 2.33 -4.75 0.27
N ARG A 73 1.40 -4.88 1.23
CA ARG A 73 0.83 -3.73 1.94
C ARG A 73 1.89 -2.91 2.66
N ARG A 74 2.82 -3.57 3.36
CA ARG A 74 3.93 -2.89 4.06
C ARG A 74 4.86 -2.17 3.08
N GLN A 75 5.13 -2.76 1.91
CA GLN A 75 5.93 -2.13 0.87
C GLN A 75 5.24 -0.87 0.32
N LEU A 76 3.92 -0.92 0.04
CA LEU A 76 3.15 0.25 -0.37
C LEU A 76 3.22 1.38 0.66
N ALA A 77 3.07 1.07 1.95
CA ALA A 77 3.22 2.05 3.03
C ALA A 77 4.63 2.64 3.09
N GLY A 78 5.67 1.82 2.86
CA GLY A 78 7.05 2.28 2.76
C GLY A 78 7.27 3.26 1.60
N TYR A 79 6.72 2.96 0.42
CA TYR A 79 6.78 3.87 -0.73
C TYR A 79 6.05 5.19 -0.48
N VAL A 80 4.87 5.16 0.14
CA VAL A 80 4.15 6.37 0.57
C VAL A 80 5.03 7.23 1.47
N GLY A 81 5.67 6.63 2.48
CA GLY A 81 6.60 7.34 3.36
C GLY A 81 7.76 7.98 2.62
N GLY A 82 8.41 7.23 1.71
CA GLY A 82 9.51 7.72 0.89
C GLY A 82 9.09 8.88 -0.03
N LEU A 83 7.95 8.75 -0.71
CA LEU A 83 7.43 9.78 -1.61
C LEU A 83 7.09 11.08 -0.85
N ASN A 84 6.44 10.96 0.30
CA ASN A 84 6.12 12.12 1.15
C ASN A 84 7.39 12.80 1.68
N HIS A 85 8.38 12.00 2.11
CA HIS A 85 9.66 12.53 2.57
C HIS A 85 10.39 13.27 1.45
N SER A 86 10.47 12.68 0.25
CA SER A 86 11.08 13.32 -0.91
C SER A 86 10.36 14.62 -1.27
N ALA A 87 9.02 14.61 -1.35
CA ALA A 87 8.24 15.81 -1.65
C ALA A 87 8.55 16.96 -0.67
N ALA A 88 8.55 16.67 0.63
CA ALA A 88 8.88 17.65 1.67
C ALA A 88 10.33 18.16 1.56
N ALA A 89 11.28 17.28 1.23
CA ALA A 89 12.68 17.66 1.05
C ALA A 89 12.86 18.64 -0.13
N TYR A 90 12.16 18.41 -1.25
CA TYR A 90 12.20 19.31 -2.41
C TYR A 90 11.57 20.67 -2.10
N GLU A 91 10.43 20.71 -1.43
CA GLU A 91 9.81 21.98 -1.03
C GLU A 91 10.67 22.78 -0.06
N HIS A 92 11.32 22.09 0.88
CA HIS A 92 12.23 22.73 1.81
C HIS A 92 13.51 23.24 1.12
N ALA A 93 13.99 22.56 0.08
CA ALA A 93 15.08 23.05 -0.74
C ALA A 93 14.65 24.31 -1.53
N GLU A 94 13.49 24.27 -2.17
CA GLU A 94 12.94 25.40 -2.94
C GLU A 94 12.73 26.63 -2.05
N ALA A 95 12.14 26.47 -0.86
CA ALA A 95 11.91 27.56 0.07
C ALA A 95 13.23 28.22 0.54
N ARG A 96 14.29 27.42 0.75
CA ARG A 96 15.63 27.95 1.08
C ARG A 96 16.24 28.73 -0.08
N HIS A 97 16.10 28.24 -1.31
CA HIS A 97 16.59 28.95 -2.50
C HIS A 97 15.84 30.26 -2.72
N ALA A 98 14.51 30.26 -2.59
CA ALA A 98 13.70 31.46 -2.71
C ALA A 98 14.07 32.52 -1.65
N SER A 99 14.28 32.09 -0.39
CA SER A 99 14.70 32.98 0.70
C SER A 99 16.08 33.58 0.47
N ALA A 100 17.02 32.80 -0.07
CA ALA A 100 18.36 33.28 -0.41
C ALA A 100 18.36 34.32 -1.55
N PHE A 101 17.44 34.18 -2.52
CA PHE A 101 17.29 35.13 -3.63
C PHE A 101 16.56 36.43 -3.27
N GLN A 102 15.72 36.43 -2.23
CA GLN A 102 15.04 37.64 -1.72
C GLN A 102 15.90 38.43 -0.72
N GLY A 103 17.03 37.87 -0.27
CA GLY A 103 17.96 38.48 0.68
C GLY A 103 19.12 39.27 0.05
N THR A 104 19.09 39.50 -1.27
CA THR A 104 20.04 40.32 -2.04
C THR A 104 19.33 41.46 -2.73
#